data_AF-A0A6A4TN08-F1
#
_entry.id   AF-A0A6A4TN08-F1
#
_cell.length_a   1.000
_cell.length_b   1.000
_cell.length_c   1.000
_cell.angle_alpha   90.00
_cell.angle_beta   90.00
_cell.angle_gamma   90.00
#
_symmetry.space_group_name_H-M   'P 1'
#
loop_
_entity.id
_entity.type
_entity.pdbx_description
1 polymer ?
#
loop_
_entity_poly.entity_id
_entity_poly.type
_entity_poly.pdbx_seq_one_letter_code
_entity_poly.pdbx_strand_id
1 'polypeptide(L)' 'GGPFPAVLDLYTLGGGLSEKRASLLASRGFVVLTVALYGHDDMPKNIKEVHLDYFEEAIRFLKKQDK' A
#
# COMPACT_ATOMS: atom_id res chain seq x y z
N GLY A 1 -5.00 -22.05 7.07
CA GLY A 1 -4.86 -21.12 5.95
C GLY A 1 -3.46 -21.28 5.43
N GLY A 2 -3.28 -21.44 4.11
CA GLY A 2 -1.96 -21.42 3.50
C GLY A 2 -1.49 -19.98 3.29
N PRO A 3 -0.24 -19.78 2.84
CA PRO A 3 0.26 -18.44 2.54
C PRO A 3 -0.63 -17.76 1.50
N PHE A 4 -1.13 -16.56 1.81
CA PHE A 4 -1.96 -15.82 0.86
C PHE A 4 -1.08 -15.00 -0.11
N PRO A 5 -1.48 -14.86 -1.38
CA PRO A 5 -0.84 -13.92 -2.28
C PRO A 5 -0.90 -12.49 -1.70
N ALA A 6 0.24 -11.79 -1.75
CA ALA A 6 0.38 -10.45 -1.23
C ALA A 6 0.21 -9.38 -2.33
N VAL A 7 -0.46 -8.28 -2.01
CA VAL A 7 -0.68 -7.12 -2.90
C VAL A 7 -0.22 -5.86 -2.19
N LEU A 8 0.63 -5.08 -2.86
CA LEU A 8 0.90 -3.69 -2.50
C LEU A 8 -0.08 -2.79 -3.25
N ASP A 9 -1.00 -2.16 -2.53
CA ASP A 9 -2.01 -1.26 -3.09
C ASP A 9 -1.54 0.19 -2.99
N LEU A 10 -1.46 0.90 -4.12
CA LEU A 10 -0.99 2.29 -4.16
C LEU A 10 -2.17 3.26 -4.32
N TYR A 11 -2.24 4.23 -3.41
CA TYR A 11 -3.30 5.23 -3.39
C TYR A 11 -2.76 6.62 -3.79
N THR A 12 -3.39 7.28 -4.78
CA THR A 12 -2.85 8.47 -5.44
C THR A 12 -3.74 9.72 -5.36
N LEU A 13 -4.94 9.63 -4.80
CA LEU A 13 -5.90 10.74 -4.78
C LEU A 13 -5.89 11.47 -3.43
N GLY A 14 -5.68 12.79 -3.45
CA GLY A 14 -5.44 13.66 -2.29
C GLY A 14 -6.60 13.89 -1.31
N GLY A 15 -7.43 12.87 -1.06
CA GLY A 15 -8.51 12.86 -0.07
C GLY A 15 -8.22 12.02 1.18
N GLY A 16 -6.99 11.47 1.31
CA GLY A 16 -6.60 10.56 2.39
C GLY A 16 -6.62 9.08 1.96
N LEU A 17 -6.05 8.20 2.78
CA LEU A 17 -5.96 6.76 2.47
C LEU A 17 -7.36 6.12 2.48
N SER A 18 -7.76 5.46 1.39
CA SER A 18 -9.02 4.67 1.35
C SER A 18 -8.72 3.18 1.39
N GLU A 19 -9.24 2.50 2.40
CA GLU A 19 -9.06 1.05 2.58
C GLU A 19 -10.05 0.20 1.78
N LYS A 20 -11.04 0.80 1.12
CA LYS A 20 -12.16 0.06 0.50
C LYS A 20 -11.68 -1.00 -0.51
N ARG A 21 -10.67 -0.66 -1.32
CA ARG A 21 -10.10 -1.60 -2.31
C ARG A 21 -9.34 -2.72 -1.62
N ALA A 22 -8.51 -2.40 -0.63
CA ALA A 22 -7.76 -3.37 0.13
C ALA A 22 -8.67 -4.34 0.90
N SER A 23 -9.73 -3.86 1.54
CA SER A 23 -10.70 -4.70 2.25
C SER A 23 -11.43 -5.67 1.31
N LEU A 24 -11.74 -5.25 0.08
CA LEU A 24 -12.36 -6.11 -0.94
C LEU A 24 -11.40 -7.17 -1.51
N LEU A 25 -10.10 -6.88 -1.54
CA LEU A 25 -9.10 -7.86 -1.92
C LEU A 25 -8.83 -8.83 -0.77
N ALA A 26 -8.74 -8.33 0.47
CA ALA A 26 -8.56 -9.16 1.65
C ALA A 26 -9.68 -10.19 1.83
N SER A 27 -10.94 -9.81 1.54
CA SER A 27 -12.09 -10.75 1.57
C SER A 27 -12.01 -11.85 0.51
N ARG A 28 -11.10 -11.75 -0.46
CA ARG A 28 -10.84 -12.74 -1.52
C ARG A 28 -9.56 -13.54 -1.31
N GLY A 29 -8.97 -13.49 -0.11
CA GLY A 29 -7.79 -14.29 0.24
C GLY A 29 -6.47 -13.66 -0.21
N PHE A 30 -6.34 -12.35 -0.07
CA PHE A 30 -5.09 -11.63 -0.28
C PHE A 30 -4.61 -10.98 1.02
N VAL A 31 -3.30 -10.91 1.23
CA VAL A 31 -2.71 -9.97 2.19
C VAL A 31 -2.48 -8.67 1.46
N VAL A 32 -3.08 -7.58 1.93
CA VAL A 32 -3.01 -6.29 1.23
C VAL A 32 -2.43 -5.23 2.13
N LEU A 33 -1.41 -4.52 1.63
CA LEU A 33 -0.82 -3.34 2.26
C LEU A 33 -1.13 -2.12 1.39
N THR A 34 -1.90 -1.18 1.93
CA THR A 34 -2.21 0.08 1.24
C THR A 34 -1.20 1.14 1.63
N VAL A 35 -0.61 1.78 0.63
CA VAL A 35 0.39 2.83 0.80
C VAL A 35 -0.02 4.06 0.01
N ALA A 36 0.09 5.24 0.62
CA ALA A 36 -0.09 6.50 -0.09
C ALA A 36 1.11 6.73 -1.01
N LEU A 37 0.86 7.00 -2.28
CA LEU A 37 1.90 7.38 -3.23
C LEU A 37 2.41 8.79 -2.93
N TYR A 38 1.50 9.69 -2.53
CA TYR A 38 1.78 11.07 -2.15
C TYR A 38 0.60 11.76 -1.47
N GLY A 39 0.83 12.96 -0.93
CA GLY A 39 -0.21 13.89 -0.50
C GLY A 39 -1.02 13.44 0.72
N HIS A 40 -0.53 12.46 1.48
CA HIS A 40 -1.10 12.02 2.75
C HIS A 40 -0.26 12.55 3.93
N ASP A 41 -0.93 13.03 4.97
CA ASP A 41 -0.31 13.58 6.19
C ASP A 41 0.81 14.60 5.93
N ASP A 42 2.04 14.23 6.23
CA ASP A 42 3.27 15.02 6.10
C ASP A 42 3.93 14.92 4.71
N MET A 43 3.37 14.11 3.80
CA MET A 43 3.91 13.95 2.45
C MET A 43 3.71 15.21 1.59
N PRO A 44 4.64 15.47 0.64
CA PRO A 44 4.49 16.57 -0.31
C PRO A 44 3.18 16.48 -1.11
N LYS A 45 2.44 17.60 -1.17
CA LYS A 45 1.19 17.70 -1.95
C LYS A 45 1.44 17.85 -3.45
N ASN A 46 2.60 18.40 -3.82
CA ASN A 46 3.01 18.63 -5.19
C ASN A 46 4.26 17.79 -5.49
N ILE A 47 4.07 16.64 -6.11
CA ILE A 47 5.16 15.71 -6.39
C ILE A 47 5.62 15.90 -7.82
N LYS A 48 6.92 16.16 -8.01
CA LYS A 48 7.56 16.21 -9.34
C LYS A 48 8.28 14.91 -9.68
N GLU A 49 8.64 14.14 -8.66
CA GLU A 49 9.39 12.89 -8.76
C GLU A 49 8.99 11.95 -7.62
N VAL A 50 8.89 10.66 -7.93
CA VAL A 50 8.52 9.63 -6.95
C VAL A 50 9.78 8.86 -6.56
N HIS A 51 10.19 8.97 -5.29
CA HIS A 51 11.31 8.18 -4.76
C HIS A 51 10.85 6.74 -4.50
N LEU A 52 11.55 5.77 -5.09
CA LEU A 52 11.14 4.37 -5.03
C LEU A 52 11.56 3.65 -3.75
N ASP A 53 12.52 4.20 -3.00
CA ASP A 53 13.08 3.62 -1.78
C ASP A 53 12.00 3.34 -0.72
N TYR A 54 11.02 4.25 -0.60
CA TYR A 54 9.87 4.08 0.29
C TYR A 54 9.03 2.84 -0.05
N PHE A 55 8.82 2.56 -1.35
CA PHE A 55 8.08 1.38 -1.78
C PHE A 55 8.91 0.11 -1.62
N GLU A 56 10.23 0.20 -1.72
CA GLU A 56 11.11 -0.93 -1.42
C GLU A 56 10.96 -1.37 0.05
N GLU A 57 10.93 -0.42 0.99
CA GLU A 57 10.69 -0.72 2.40
C GLU A 57 9.30 -1.34 2.61
N ALA A 58 8.26 -0.82 1.96
CA ALA A 58 6.92 -1.39 2.02
C ALA A 58 6.88 -2.84 1.50
N ILE A 59 7.58 -3.12 0.40
CA ILE A 59 7.72 -4.49 -0.14
C ILE A 59 8.47 -5.39 0.84
N ARG A 60 9.56 -4.92 1.44
CA ARG A 60 10.33 -5.67 2.44
C ARG A 60 9.48 -5.97 3.68
N PHE A 61 8.63 -5.03 4.10
CA PHE A 61 7.67 -5.24 5.18
C PHE A 61 6.61 -6.28 4.81
N LEU A 62 6.03 -6.18 3.61
CA LEU A 62 5.00 -7.10 3.13
C LEU A 62 5.52 -8.55 2.99
N LYS A 63 6.78 -8.72 2.56
CA LYS A 63 7.44 -10.03 2.46
C LYS A 63 7.65 -10.74 3.80
N LYS A 64 7.59 -10.02 4.92
CA LYS A 64 7.73 -10.57 6.28
C LYS A 64 6.40 -10.96 6.93
N GLN A 65 5.27 -10.81 6.23
CA GLN A 65 3.96 -11.11 6.80
C GLN A 65 3.65 -12.61 6.64
N ASP A 66 3.50 -13.31 7.77
CA ASP A 66 3.26 -14.76 7.83
C ASP A 66 1.78 -15.15 7.67
N LYS A 67 0.96 -14.32 7.01
CA LYS A 67 -0.49 -14.57 6.89
C LYS A 67 -0.85 -15.48 5.73
#